data_AF-A0AAV6D237-F1
#
_entry.id   AF-A0AAV6D237-F1
#
_cell.length_a   1.000
_cell.length_b   1.000
_cell.length_c   1.000
_cell.angle_alpha   90.00
_cell.angle_beta   90.00
_cell.angle_gamma   90.00
#
_symmetry.space_group_name_H-M   'P 1'
#
loop_
_entity.id
_entity.type
_entity.pdbx_description
1 polymer ?
#
loop_
_entity_poly.entity_id
_entity_poly.type
_entity_poly.pdbx_seq_one_letter_code
_entity_poly.pdbx_strand_id
1 'polypeptide(L)'
;ELLERARRIRDVCSRHGVPLKAAAVQFPLGHPAVACVVVGCRNAAQLDESLEMFAVEIPAKLWRDLKAERLLPAQAPTPES
;
A
#
# COMPACT_ATOMS: atom_id res chain seq x y z
N GLU A 1 11.19 -11.89 -12.09
CA GLU A 1 11.18 -10.43 -11.89
C GLU A 1 9.93 -9.88 -11.19
N LEU A 2 8.76 -9.75 -11.86
CA LEU A 2 7.58 -9.07 -11.25
C LEU A 2 7.06 -9.76 -9.98
N LEU A 3 6.92 -11.08 -10.01
CA LEU A 3 6.43 -11.85 -8.86
C LEU A 3 7.40 -11.78 -7.67
N GLU A 4 8.70 -11.77 -7.93
CA GLU A 4 9.72 -11.62 -6.89
C GLU A 4 9.69 -10.23 -6.28
N ARG A 5 9.53 -9.19 -7.10
CA ARG A 5 9.34 -7.82 -6.61
C ARG A 5 8.09 -7.72 -5.72
N ALA A 6 6.97 -8.31 -6.14
CA ALA A 6 5.75 -8.34 -5.32
C ALA A 6 5.96 -9.10 -4.00
N ARG A 7 6.71 -10.21 -4.01
CA ARG A 7 7.10 -10.94 -2.79
C ARG A 7 7.92 -10.07 -1.86
N ARG A 8 8.94 -9.37 -2.37
CA ARG A 8 9.77 -8.46 -1.58
C ARG A 8 8.96 -7.33 -0.95
N ILE A 9 8.03 -6.72 -1.70
CA ILE A 9 7.13 -5.69 -1.15
C ILE A 9 6.30 -6.27 -0.01
N ARG A 10 5.70 -7.45 -0.20
CA ARG A 10 4.96 -8.14 0.87
C ARG A 10 5.84 -8.36 2.10
N ASP A 11 7.08 -8.81 1.92
CA ASP A 11 7.99 -9.08 3.03
C ASP A 11 8.29 -7.79 3.82
N VAL A 12 8.46 -6.65 3.14
CA VAL A 12 8.57 -5.34 3.81
C VAL A 12 7.29 -5.03 4.58
N CYS A 13 6.11 -5.14 3.96
CA CYS A 13 4.83 -4.88 4.62
C CYS A 13 4.63 -5.75 5.87
N SER A 14 4.97 -7.04 5.78
CA SER A 14 4.90 -7.99 6.91
C SER A 14 5.78 -7.59 8.09
N ARG A 15 6.98 -7.03 7.86
CA ARG A 15 7.85 -6.54 8.97
C ARG A 15 7.23 -5.39 9.76
N HIS A 16 6.26 -4.68 9.17
CA HIS A 16 5.51 -3.60 9.82
C HIS A 16 4.12 -4.05 10.30
N GLY A 17 3.76 -5.33 10.16
CA GLY A 17 2.43 -5.84 10.50
C GLY A 17 1.32 -5.34 9.57
N VAL A 18 1.67 -4.79 8.39
CA VAL A 18 0.70 -4.22 7.45
C VAL A 18 0.40 -5.23 6.33
N PRO A 19 -0.88 -5.50 6.02
CA PRO A 19 -1.23 -6.28 4.84
C PRO A 19 -0.79 -5.58 3.55
N LEU A 20 -0.24 -6.32 2.58
CA LEU A 20 0.15 -5.76 1.28
C LEU A 20 -1.03 -5.04 0.58
N LYS A 21 -2.25 -5.58 0.70
CA LYS A 21 -3.46 -4.98 0.11
C LYS A 21 -3.74 -3.60 0.69
N ALA A 22 -3.57 -3.40 2.01
CA ALA A 22 -3.72 -2.10 2.66
C ALA A 22 -2.74 -1.08 2.07
N ALA A 23 -1.46 -1.44 1.96
CA ALA A 23 -0.47 -0.57 1.32
C ALA A 23 -0.83 -0.27 -0.15
N ALA A 24 -1.33 -1.25 -0.90
CA ALA A 24 -1.71 -1.07 -2.30
C ALA A 24 -2.87 -0.09 -2.49
N VAL A 25 -3.93 -0.18 -1.67
CA VAL A 25 -5.10 0.71 -1.78
C VAL A 25 -4.83 2.12 -1.28
N GLN A 26 -3.92 2.30 -0.33
CA GLN A 26 -3.59 3.61 0.25
C GLN A 26 -2.43 4.32 -0.45
N PHE A 27 -1.50 3.61 -1.10
CA PHE A 27 -0.31 4.21 -1.75
C PHE A 27 -0.63 5.36 -2.72
N PRO A 28 -1.61 5.26 -3.64
CA PRO A 28 -1.87 6.32 -4.60
C PRO A 28 -2.30 7.64 -3.95
N LEU A 29 -2.91 7.58 -2.77
CA LEU A 29 -3.35 8.76 -2.00
C LEU A 29 -2.18 9.60 -1.47
N GLY A 30 -0.96 9.10 -1.54
CA GLY A 30 0.23 9.88 -1.23
C GLY A 30 0.53 10.99 -2.24
N HIS A 31 -0.08 10.97 -3.43
CA HIS A 31 0.16 11.96 -4.47
C HIS A 31 -0.88 13.08 -4.43
N PRO A 32 -0.51 14.38 -4.40
CA PRO A 32 -1.45 15.49 -4.23
C PRO A 32 -2.48 15.63 -5.36
N ALA A 33 -2.16 15.12 -6.56
CA ALA A 33 -3.10 15.07 -7.69
C ALA A 33 -4.16 13.94 -7.61
N VAL A 34 -4.10 13.05 -6.62
CA VAL A 34 -5.02 11.92 -6.49
C VAL A 34 -6.12 12.28 -5.50
N ALA A 35 -7.33 12.51 -6.02
CA ALA A 35 -8.50 12.83 -5.18
C ALA A 35 -9.15 11.59 -4.55
N CYS A 36 -9.09 10.44 -5.22
CA CYS A 36 -9.66 9.18 -4.72
C CYS A 36 -9.01 7.95 -5.38
N VAL A 37 -9.20 6.78 -4.76
CA VAL A 37 -8.81 5.47 -5.30
C VAL A 37 -10.07 4.64 -5.50
N VAL A 38 -10.27 4.15 -6.73
CA VAL A 38 -11.41 3.27 -7.06
C VAL A 38 -10.99 1.81 -6.88
N VAL A 39 -11.70 1.09 -6.02
CA VAL A 39 -11.49 -0.35 -5.77
C VAL A 39 -12.69 -1.13 -6.31
N GLY A 40 -12.42 -2.04 -7.25
CA GLY A 40 -13.46 -2.89 -7.83
C GLY A 40 -13.82 -4.05 -6.92
N CYS A 41 -15.10 -4.18 -6.57
CA CYS A 41 -15.63 -5.26 -5.74
C CYS A 41 -16.73 -6.02 -6.49
N ARG A 42 -16.73 -7.36 -6.42
CA ARG A 42 -17.73 -8.22 -7.07
C ARG A 42 -18.87 -8.64 -6.15
N ASN A 43 -18.69 -8.53 -4.83
CA ASN A 43 -19.65 -8.89 -3.81
C ASN A 43 -19.43 -8.08 -2.52
N ALA A 44 -20.36 -8.18 -1.57
CA ALA A 44 -20.32 -7.45 -0.31
C ALA A 44 -19.07 -7.78 0.53
N ALA A 45 -18.67 -9.06 0.62
CA ALA A 45 -17.47 -9.44 1.37
C ALA A 45 -16.19 -8.77 0.85
N GLN A 46 -16.08 -8.56 -0.47
CA GLN A 46 -14.95 -7.82 -1.06
C GLN A 46 -15.02 -6.32 -0.77
N LEU A 47 -16.23 -5.75 -0.68
CA LEU A 47 -16.41 -4.37 -0.26
C LEU A 47 -15.95 -4.20 1.20
N ASP A 48 -16.40 -5.09 2.09
CA ASP A 48 -16.02 -5.07 3.50
C ASP A 48 -14.50 -5.24 3.67
N GLU A 49 -13.87 -6.20 2.98
CA GLU A 49 -12.41 -6.35 2.97
C GLU A 49 -11.71 -5.08 2.49
N SER A 50 -12.23 -4.42 1.45
CA SER A 50 -11.63 -3.19 0.92
C SER A 50 -11.70 -2.04 1.93
N LEU A 51 -12.82 -1.93 2.65
CA LEU A 51 -12.99 -0.96 3.73
C LEU A 51 -12.06 -1.24 4.91
N GLU A 52 -11.92 -2.51 5.31
CA GLU A 52 -10.97 -2.93 6.34
C GLU A 52 -9.53 -2.59 5.95
N MET A 53 -9.12 -2.91 4.73
CA MET A 53 -7.78 -2.59 4.22
C MET A 53 -7.52 -1.09 4.14
N PHE A 54 -8.55 -0.29 3.86
CA PHE A 54 -8.45 1.17 3.86
C PHE A 54 -8.29 1.75 5.26
N ALA A 55 -8.86 1.10 6.28
CA ALA A 55 -8.81 1.55 7.67
C ALA A 55 -7.52 1.13 8.41
N VAL A 56 -6.67 0.28 7.83
CA VAL A 56 -5.39 -0.10 8.42
C VAL A 56 -4.48 1.12 8.54
N GLU A 57 -3.98 1.41 9.74
CA GLU A 57 -2.93 2.41 9.96
C GLU A 57 -1.60 1.92 9.38
N ILE A 58 -0.96 2.72 8.52
CA ILE A 58 0.27 2.33 7.82
C ILE A 58 1.41 3.24 8.26
N PRO A 59 2.29 2.81 9.18
CA PRO A 59 3.33 3.69 9.68
C PRO A 59 4.19 4.26 8.55
N ALA A 60 4.44 5.57 8.55
CA ALA A 60 5.30 6.25 7.58
C ALA A 60 6.68 5.59 7.36
N LYS A 61 7.16 4.78 8.33
CA LYS A 61 8.37 3.96 8.20
C LYS A 61 8.26 2.90 7.10
N LEU A 62 7.09 2.29 6.89
CA LEU A 62 6.87 1.31 5.82
C LEU A 62 7.24 1.90 4.45
N TRP A 63 6.74 3.11 4.16
CA TRP A 63 7.02 3.81 2.90
C TRP A 63 8.49 4.13 2.72
N ARG A 64 9.16 4.57 3.79
CA ARG A 64 10.61 4.83 3.79
C ARG A 64 11.42 3.57 3.52
N ASP A 65 11.06 2.44 4.14
CA ASP A 65 11.76 1.17 3.94
C ASP A 65 11.57 0.65 2.49
N LEU A 66 10.36 0.77 1.92
CA LEU A 66 10.11 0.41 0.52
C LEU A 66 10.96 1.25 -0.46
N LYS A 67 11.16 2.54 -0.19
CA LYS A 67 12.05 3.40 -0.97
C LYS A 67 13.52 3.02 -0.79
N ALA A 68 13.95 2.77 0.45
CA ALA A 68 15.32 2.38 0.76
C ALA A 68 15.73 1.06 0.06
N GLU A 69 14.80 0.09 -0.03
CA GLU A 69 15.01 -1.17 -0.73
C GLU A 69 14.83 -1.10 -2.26
N ARG A 70 14.60 0.10 -2.80
CA ARG A 70 14.34 0.38 -4.23
C ARG A 70 13.13 -0.39 -4.77
N LEU A 71 12.17 -0.70 -3.90
CA LEU A 71 10.90 -1.32 -4.27
C LEU A 71 9.88 -0.26 -4.72
N LEU A 72 10.03 0.97 -4.24
CA LEU A 72 9.40 2.19 -4.77
C LEU A 72 10.47 3.16 -5.29
N PRO A 73 10.15 3.99 -6.30
CA PRO A 73 11.00 5.12 -6.69
C PRO A 73 11.23 6.06 -5.51
N ALA A 74 12.45 6.59 -5.36
CA ALA A 74 12.82 7.45 -4.23
C ALA A 74 11.95 8.71 -4.14
N GLN A 75 11.57 9.26 -5.30
CA GLN A 75 10.75 10.45 -5.46
C GLN A 75 9.23 10.19 -5.44
N ALA A 76 8.80 8.94 -5.34
CA ALA A 76 7.37 8.63 -5.33
C ALA A 76 6.70 9.28 -4.10
N PRO A 77 5.65 10.10 -4.27
CA PRO A 77 4.86 10.59 -3.14
C PRO A 77 4.23 9.42 -2.39
N THR A 78 4.21 9.50 -1.06
CA THR A 78 3.71 8.44 -0.18
C THR A 78 2.90 9.06 0.95
N PRO A 79 1.85 8.38 1.46
CA PRO A 79 1.07 8.88 2.60
C PRO A 79 1.95 9.25 3.80
N GLU A 80 1.53 10.27 4.54
CA GLU A 80 2.30 10.84 5.67
C GLU A 80 1.99 10.18 7.03
N SER A 81 0.96 9.33 7.11
CA SER A 81 0.49 8.68 8.35
C SER A 81 0.58 7.16 8.24
#